data_AF-A0A6L7XW38-F1
#
_entry.id   AF-A0A6L7XW38-F1
#
_cell.length_a   1.000
_cell.length_b   1.000
_cell.length_c   1.000
_cell.angle_alpha   90.00
_cell.angle_beta   90.00
_cell.angle_gamma   90.00
#
_symmetry.space_group_name_H-M   'P 1'
#
loop_
_entity.id
_entity.type
_entity.pdbx_description
1 polymer ?
#
loop_
_entity_poly.entity_id
_entity_poly.type
_entity_poly.pdbx_seq_one_letter_code
_entity_poly.pdbx_strand_id
1 'polypeptide(L)' 'MDRARRLLRDVYGYSGFRAGQEAVVQTAFEGRDALVLMPTGGGKSLCYQLPAMAAEGVGIVVSPLIALMQ' A
#
# COMPACT_ATOMS: atom_id res chain seq x y z
N MET A 1 6.96 -3.32 9.78
CA MET A 1 7.69 -3.16 8.50
C MET A 1 8.27 -4.45 7.92
N ASP A 2 8.89 -5.35 8.69
CA ASP A 2 9.55 -6.52 8.09
C ASP A 2 8.60 -7.46 7.34
N ARG A 3 7.40 -7.68 7.86
CA ARG A 3 6.34 -8.41 7.16
C ARG A 3 5.96 -7.74 5.83
N ALA A 4 5.83 -6.42 5.82
CA ALA A 4 5.53 -5.65 4.61
C ALA A 4 6.64 -5.80 3.56
N ARG A 5 7.92 -5.73 3.96
CA ARG A 5 9.06 -5.94 3.04
C ARG A 5 9.14 -7.37 2.50
N ARG A 6 8.74 -8.38 3.28
CA ARG A 6 8.61 -9.76 2.79
C ARG A 6 7.50 -9.86 1.75
N LEU A 7 6.29 -9.40 2.07
CA LEU A 7 5.16 -9.39 1.13
C LEU A 7 5.49 -8.62 -0.15
N LEU A 8 6.20 -7.49 -0.03
CA LEU A 8 6.65 -6.69 -1.18
C LEU A 8 7.50 -7.50 -2.16
N ARG A 9 8.39 -8.35 -1.64
CA ARG A 9 9.22 -9.23 -2.48
C ARG A 9 8.45 -10.46 -2.94
N ASP A 10 7.85 -11.18 -2.00
CA ASP A 10 7.36 -12.54 -2.23
C ASP A 10 6.01 -12.57 -2.97
N VAL A 11 5.18 -11.53 -2.79
CA VAL A 11 3.87 -11.41 -3.45
C VAL A 11 3.91 -10.44 -4.62
N TYR A 12 4.56 -9.28 -4.45
CA TYR A 12 4.59 -8.24 -5.48
C TYR A 12 5.83 -8.28 -6.39
N GLY A 13 6.85 -9.08 -6.07
CA GLY A 13 8.06 -9.19 -6.87
C GLY A 13 8.96 -7.95 -6.86
N TYR A 14 8.75 -6.99 -5.96
CA TYR A 14 9.53 -5.76 -5.89
C TYR A 14 10.68 -5.89 -4.89
N SER A 15 11.90 -5.53 -5.30
CA SER A 15 13.09 -5.56 -4.45
C SER A 15 13.10 -4.45 -3.39
N GLY A 16 12.29 -3.41 -3.55
CA GLY A 16 12.18 -2.30 -2.63
C GLY A 16 11.03 -1.35 -2.97
N PHE A 17 10.78 -0.41 -2.06
CA PHE A 17 9.78 0.63 -2.24
C PHE A 17 10.24 1.67 -3.27
N ARG A 18 9.31 2.18 -4.08
CA ARG A 18 9.54 3.42 -4.83
C ARG A 18 9.53 4.61 -3.87
N ALA A 19 10.06 5.74 -4.35
CA ALA A 19 10.10 6.99 -3.59
C ALA A 19 8.73 7.32 -2.97
N GLY A 20 8.73 7.61 -1.68
CA GLY A 20 7.54 7.98 -0.90
C GLY A 20 6.65 6.82 -0.45
N GLN A 21 6.69 5.64 -1.07
CA GLN A 21 5.80 4.52 -0.69
C GLN A 21 6.07 4.02 0.73
N GLU A 22 7.34 3.87 1.10
CA GLU A 22 7.71 3.38 2.44
C GLU A 22 7.20 4.31 3.55
N ALA A 23 7.28 5.62 3.34
CA ALA A 23 6.78 6.60 4.29
C ALA A 23 5.25 6.49 4.46
N VAL A 24 4.50 6.33 3.37
CA VAL A 24 3.04 6.15 3.44
C VAL A 24 2.67 4.85 4.16
N VAL A 25 3.33 3.75 3.82
CA VAL A 25 3.09 2.44 4.45
C VAL A 25 3.42 2.48 5.95
N GLN A 26 4.51 3.14 6.33
CA GLN A 26 4.89 3.33 7.72
C GLN A 26 3.84 4.16 8.48
N THR A 27 3.37 5.27 7.91
CA THR A 27 2.29 6.10 8.49
C THR A 27 1.03 5.27 8.75
N ALA A 28 0.65 4.41 7.81
CA ALA A 28 -0.50 3.51 7.97
C ALA A 28 -0.31 2.50 9.11
N PHE A 29 0.90 1.92 9.26
CA PHE A 29 1.19 1.00 10.38
C PHE A 29 1.19 1.68 11.75
N GLU A 30 1.43 2.98 11.79
CA GLU A 30 1.33 3.78 13.02
C GLU A 30 -0.11 4.19 13.33
N GLY A 31 -1.09 3.76 12.53
CA GLY A 31 -2.50 4.09 12.71
C GLY A 31 -2.80 5.57 12.44
N ARG A 32 -1.97 6.24 11.63
CA ARG A 32 -2.12 7.67 11.29
C ARG A 32 -2.73 7.83 9.90
N ASP A 33 -3.46 8.92 9.72
CA ASP A 33 -4.03 9.31 8.43
C ASP A 33 -2.94 9.84 7.48
N ALA A 34 -3.14 9.62 6.17
CA ALA A 34 -2.23 10.10 5.13
C ALA A 34 -2.99 10.61 3.90
N LEU A 35 -2.62 11.81 3.42
CA LEU A 35 -2.97 12.28 2.09
C LEU A 35 -1.83 11.95 1.12
N VAL A 36 -2.12 11.14 0.11
CA VAL A 36 -1.09 10.61 -0.80
C VAL A 36 -1.26 11.19 -2.20
N LEU A 37 -0.35 12.10 -2.56
CA LEU A 37 -0.27 12.70 -3.90
C LEU A 37 0.85 12.02 -4.69
N MET A 38 0.48 11.18 -5.65
CA MET A 38 1.43 10.52 -6.55
C MET A 38 0.84 10.49 -7.97
N PRO A 39 1.69 10.52 -9.01
CA PRO A 39 1.22 10.42 -10.40
C PRO A 39 0.51 9.09 -10.68
N THR A 40 -0.26 9.03 -11.76
CA THR A 40 -0.76 7.76 -12.32
C THR A 40 0.42 6.83 -12.63
N GLY A 41 0.30 5.54 -12.31
CA GLY A 41 1.41 4.58 -12.41
C GLY A 41 2.47 4.69 -11.30
N GLY A 42 2.38 5.69 -10.40
CA GLY A 42 3.31 5.88 -9.28
C GLY A 42 3.27 4.80 -8.21
N GLY A 43 2.30 3.86 -8.27
CA GLY A 43 2.19 2.75 -7.32
C GLY A 43 1.42 3.09 -6.05
N LYS A 44 0.40 3.97 -6.14
CA LYS A 44 -0.49 4.33 -5.02
C LYS A 44 -1.19 3.11 -4.40
N SER A 45 -1.58 2.13 -5.23
CA SER A 45 -2.35 0.97 -4.77
C SER A 45 -1.60 0.12 -3.76
N LEU A 46 -0.29 -0.04 -3.97
CA LEU A 46 0.58 -0.75 -3.03
C LEU A 46 0.54 -0.12 -1.63
N CYS A 47 0.41 1.21 -1.54
CA CYS A 47 0.45 1.94 -0.27
C CYS A 47 -0.71 1.61 0.67
N TYR A 48 -1.86 1.14 0.18
CA TYR A 48 -2.97 0.68 1.02
C TYR A 48 -3.13 -0.85 1.03
N GLN A 49 -2.73 -1.55 -0.03
CA GLN A 49 -2.81 -3.01 -0.07
C GLN A 49 -1.78 -3.67 0.85
N LEU A 50 -0.55 -3.16 0.87
CA LEU A 50 0.52 -3.78 1.65
C LEU A 50 0.26 -3.69 3.17
N PRO A 51 -0.19 -2.55 3.74
CA PRO A 51 -0.64 -2.52 5.13
C PRO A 51 -1.81 -3.48 5.40
N ALA A 52 -2.81 -3.54 4.50
CA ALA A 52 -3.97 -4.41 4.67
C ALA A 52 -3.61 -5.90 4.71
N MET A 53 -2.59 -6.33 3.95
CA MET A 53 -2.10 -7.72 3.97
C MET A 53 -1.17 -8.04 5.16
N ALA A 54 -0.51 -7.02 5.70
CA ALA A 54 0.48 -7.17 6.76
C ALA A 54 -0.13 -7.07 8.18
N ALA A 55 -1.21 -6.31 8.33
CA ALA A 55 -1.96 -6.17 9.58
C ALA A 55 -2.93 -7.34 9.78
N GLU A 56 -3.41 -7.50 11.01
CA GLU A 56 -4.59 -8.33 11.27
C GLU A 56 -5.86 -7.55 10.90
N GLY A 57 -6.87 -8.25 10.38
CA GLY A 57 -8.14 -7.66 9.95
C GLY A 57 -8.25 -7.50 8.43
N VAL A 58 -9.12 -6.58 7.99
CA VAL A 58 -9.45 -6.34 6.59
C VAL A 58 -9.30 -4.85 6.27
N GLY A 59 -8.55 -4.54 5.21
CA GLY A 59 -8.53 -3.19 4.64
C GLY A 59 -9.73 -2.97 3.73
N ILE A 60 -10.42 -1.84 3.89
CA ILE A 60 -11.56 -1.45 3.06
C ILE A 60 -11.11 -0.39 2.07
N VAL A 61 -11.31 -0.66 0.78
CA VAL A 61 -10.96 0.26 -0.31
C VAL A 61 -12.23 0.77 -0.96
N VAL A 62 -12.40 2.09 -1.00
CA VAL A 62 -13.52 2.76 -1.66
C VAL A 62 -13.00 3.41 -2.94
N SER A 63 -13.57 3.02 -4.08
CA SER A 63 -13.28 3.64 -5.38
C SER A 63 -14.61 4.02 -6.06
N PRO A 64 -14.68 5.17 -6.74
CA PRO A 64 -15.91 5.61 -7.38
C PRO A 64 -16.27 4.80 -8.64
N LEU A 65 -15.30 4.10 -9.24
CA LEU A 65 -15.46 3.43 -10.53
C LEU A 65 -15.29 1.92 -10.38
N ILE A 66 -16.39 1.17 -10.58
CA ILE A 66 -16.40 -0.31 -10.57
C ILE A 66 -15.43 -0.87 -11.63
N ALA A 67 -15.31 -0.19 -12.77
CA ALA A 67 -14.41 -0.60 -13.86
C ALA A 67 -12.92 -0.68 -13.47
N LEU A 68 -12.51 -0.06 -12.36
CA LEU A 68 -11.14 -0.13 -11.84
C LEU A 68 -10.95 -1.16 -10.71
N MET A 69 -11.99 -1.89 -10.35
CA MET A 69 -11.98 -2.86 -9.24
C MET A 69 -11.87 -4.33 -9.71
N GLN A 70 -12.08 -4.59 -11.00
CA GLN A 70 -12.09 -5.94 -11.59
C GLN A 70 -10.66 -6.39 -11.93
#